data_AF-A0A098TI24-F1
#
_entry.id   AF-A0A098TI24-F1
#
_cell.length_a   1.000
_cell.length_b   1.000
_cell.length_c   1.000
_cell.angle_alpha   90.00
_cell.angle_beta   90.00
_cell.angle_gamma   90.00
#
_symmetry.space_group_name_H-M   'P 1'
#
loop_
_entity.id
_entity.type
_entity.pdbx_description
1 polymer ?
#
loop_
_entity_poly.entity_id
_entity_poly.type
_entity_poly.pdbx_seq_one_letter_code
_entity_poly.pdbx_strand_id
1 'polypeptide(L)'
;MDKYQSLREAGTDAANYDLETDDIIARLKLWDTSYGIELSDVTFDAVVVTFKSLPADLTALSAEIYEFCPDTIDQHFGCIADMIEMAEEVGQEIPADLRQLLEGVDLTDENYGLELLQRSLCNSKTVALWWD
;
A
#
# COMPACT_ATOMS: atom_id res chain seq x y z
N MET A 1 22.33 1.01 -13.50
CA MET A 1 21.90 1.94 -12.43
C MET A 1 21.47 1.10 -11.26
N ASP A 2 21.83 1.49 -10.04
CA ASP A 2 21.29 0.87 -8.83
C ASP A 2 19.79 1.18 -8.76
N LYS A 3 18.95 0.14 -8.64
CA LYS A 3 17.47 0.25 -8.62
C LYS A 3 17.01 1.20 -7.52
N TYR A 4 17.76 1.28 -6.42
CA TYR A 4 17.41 2.04 -5.22
C TYR A 4 18.03 3.44 -5.18
N GLN A 5 18.75 3.85 -6.23
CA GLN A 5 19.43 5.13 -6.27
C GLN A 5 18.44 6.31 -6.15
N SER A 6 17.25 6.21 -6.75
CA SER A 6 16.22 7.25 -6.67
C SER A 6 15.76 7.53 -5.24
N LEU A 7 15.64 6.50 -4.39
CA LEU A 7 15.30 6.67 -2.97
C LEU A 7 16.38 7.49 -2.23
N ARG A 8 17.65 7.22 -2.52
CA ARG A 8 18.78 7.97 -1.94
C ARG A 8 18.83 9.41 -2.42
N GLU A 9 18.52 9.63 -3.69
CA GLU A 9 18.51 10.97 -4.28
C GLU A 9 17.34 11.82 -3.78
N ALA A 10 16.17 11.21 -3.60
CA ALA A 10 15.00 11.85 -3.01
C ALA A 10 15.15 12.05 -1.49
N GLY A 11 16.02 11.26 -0.84
CA GLY A 11 16.09 11.21 0.62
C GLY A 11 14.82 10.61 1.21
N THR A 12 14.26 9.58 0.56
CA THR A 12 13.01 8.95 1.01
C THR A 12 13.18 8.40 2.41
N ASP A 13 12.41 8.87 3.37
CA ASP A 13 12.40 8.39 4.75
C ASP A 13 10.97 8.27 5.29
N ALA A 14 10.84 7.66 6.46
CA ALA A 14 9.60 7.63 7.23
C ALA A 14 9.91 8.08 8.65
N ALA A 15 10.30 9.34 8.82
CA ALA A 15 10.71 9.89 10.11
C ALA A 15 9.68 9.67 11.23
N ASN A 16 8.38 9.68 10.91
CA ASN A 16 7.29 9.41 11.87
C ASN A 16 7.28 7.96 12.40
N TYR A 17 7.96 7.05 11.70
CA TYR A 17 8.05 5.63 12.00
C TYR A 17 9.49 5.18 12.30
N ASP A 18 10.41 6.14 12.54
CA ASP A 18 11.84 5.89 12.81
C ASP A 18 12.55 5.05 11.72
N LEU A 19 12.13 5.17 10.44
CA LEU A 19 12.81 4.50 9.32
C LEU A 19 13.59 5.52 8.49
N GLU A 20 14.89 5.25 8.32
CA GLU A 20 15.72 6.02 7.40
C GLU A 20 15.67 5.41 5.99
N THR A 21 16.19 6.13 5.00
CA THR A 21 16.27 5.65 3.61
C THR A 21 16.90 4.27 3.47
N ASP A 22 17.91 3.95 4.29
CA ASP A 22 18.57 2.65 4.25
C ASP A 22 17.70 1.52 4.79
N ASP A 23 16.84 1.78 5.78
CA ASP A 23 15.88 0.80 6.30
C ASP A 23 14.80 0.49 5.24
N ILE A 24 14.34 1.53 4.56
CA ILE A 24 13.39 1.39 3.44
C ILE A 24 14.00 0.53 2.34
N ILE A 25 15.23 0.85 1.92
CA ILE A 25 15.95 0.07 0.90
C ILE A 25 16.17 -1.38 1.37
N ALA A 26 16.48 -1.61 2.64
CA ALA A 26 16.65 -2.95 3.18
C ALA A 26 15.37 -3.78 3.06
N ARG A 27 14.20 -3.23 3.45
CA ARG A 27 12.92 -3.90 3.29
C ARG A 27 12.60 -4.18 1.82
N LEU A 28 12.76 -3.19 0.94
CA LEU A 28 12.50 -3.34 -0.48
C LEU A 28 13.38 -4.43 -1.13
N LYS A 29 14.65 -4.57 -0.70
CA LYS A 29 15.53 -5.67 -1.17
C LYS A 29 15.04 -7.05 -0.76
N LEU A 30 14.43 -7.20 0.42
CA LEU A 30 13.84 -8.47 0.87
C LEU A 30 12.66 -8.86 -0.03
N TRP A 31 11.79 -7.89 -0.34
CA TRP A 31 10.69 -8.12 -1.28
C TRP A 31 11.16 -8.34 -2.72
N ASP A 32 12.19 -7.63 -3.17
CA ASP A 32 12.79 -7.84 -4.49
C ASP A 32 13.35 -9.25 -4.64
N THR A 33 13.98 -9.77 -3.58
CA THR A 33 14.53 -11.13 -3.56
C THR A 33 13.43 -12.19 -3.62
N SER A 34 12.32 -11.96 -2.92
CA SER A 34 11.24 -12.94 -2.77
C SER A 34 10.26 -12.93 -3.96
N TYR A 35 9.96 -11.75 -4.48
CA TYR A 35 8.84 -11.51 -5.37
C TYR A 35 9.24 -10.80 -6.67
N GLY A 36 10.42 -10.16 -6.69
CA GLY A 36 10.85 -9.21 -7.71
C GLY A 36 10.02 -7.94 -7.65
N ILE A 37 10.65 -6.77 -7.61
CA ILE A 37 9.95 -5.48 -7.58
C ILE A 37 10.49 -4.49 -8.60
N GLU A 38 9.64 -3.53 -8.96
CA GLU A 38 9.98 -2.32 -9.70
C GLU A 38 9.49 -1.11 -8.90
N LEU A 39 10.27 -0.03 -8.91
CA LEU A 39 9.98 1.19 -8.16
C LEU A 39 9.58 2.29 -9.15
N SER A 40 8.53 3.04 -8.83
CA SER A 40 8.12 4.26 -9.52
C SER A 40 7.70 5.33 -8.51
N ASP A 41 7.48 6.55 -9.00
CA ASP A 41 6.86 7.64 -8.24
C ASP A 41 7.52 7.89 -6.86
N VAL A 42 8.86 7.90 -6.85
CA VAL A 42 9.66 8.09 -5.64
C VAL A 42 9.67 9.57 -5.24
N THR A 43 9.28 9.87 -4.00
CA THR A 43 9.34 11.18 -3.35
C THR A 43 10.12 11.09 -2.03
N PHE A 44 10.15 12.16 -1.24
CA PHE A 44 10.87 12.19 0.04
C PHE A 44 10.21 11.35 1.14
N ASP A 45 8.96 10.97 0.95
CA ASP A 45 8.09 10.28 1.92
C ASP A 45 7.27 9.15 1.30
N ALA A 46 7.44 8.88 0.01
CA ALA A 46 6.64 7.88 -0.69
C ALA A 46 7.39 7.16 -1.81
N VAL A 47 6.92 5.96 -2.13
CA VAL A 47 7.35 5.15 -3.26
C VAL A 47 6.24 4.21 -3.70
N VAL A 48 6.07 4.05 -5.02
CA VAL A 48 5.20 3.02 -5.58
C VAL A 48 6.02 1.78 -5.91
N VAL A 49 5.56 0.63 -5.42
CA VAL A 49 6.20 -0.68 -5.60
C VAL A 49 5.31 -1.57 -6.44
N THR A 50 5.82 -2.07 -7.56
CA THR A 50 5.14 -3.07 -8.40
C THR A 50 5.84 -4.41 -8.31
N PHE A 51 5.13 -5.44 -7.86
CA PHE A 51 5.63 -6.80 -7.71
C PHE A 51 5.54 -7.57 -9.03
N LYS A 52 6.59 -8.31 -9.39
CA LYS A 52 6.61 -9.16 -10.59
C LYS A 52 5.78 -10.42 -10.38
N SER A 53 5.89 -11.00 -9.19
CA SER A 53 5.12 -12.15 -8.72
C SER A 53 4.58 -11.90 -7.32
N LEU A 54 3.51 -12.60 -6.96
CA LEU A 54 2.93 -12.56 -5.62
C LEU A 54 2.78 -13.98 -5.10
N PRO A 55 2.82 -14.20 -3.77
CA PRO A 55 2.48 -15.47 -3.19
C PRO A 55 0.99 -15.77 -3.43
N ALA A 56 0.62 -17.06 -3.44
CA ALA A 56 -0.77 -17.48 -3.61
C ALA A 56 -1.67 -17.05 -2.44
N ASP A 57 -1.07 -16.96 -1.24
CA ASP A 57 -1.69 -16.42 -0.04
C ASP A 57 -1.03 -15.07 0.29
N LEU A 58 -1.82 -14.00 0.24
CA LEU A 58 -1.35 -12.63 0.46
C LEU A 58 -1.35 -12.21 1.92
N THR A 59 -1.85 -13.05 2.84
CA THR A 59 -2.03 -12.68 4.26
C THR A 59 -0.73 -12.16 4.87
N ALA A 60 0.37 -12.91 4.71
CA ALA A 60 1.67 -12.51 5.26
C ALA A 60 2.21 -11.22 4.62
N LEU A 61 2.12 -11.11 3.28
CA LEU A 61 2.61 -9.93 2.57
C LEU A 61 1.81 -8.68 2.94
N SER A 62 0.48 -8.78 3.07
CA SER A 62 -0.35 -7.64 3.49
C SER A 62 -0.06 -7.19 4.92
N ALA A 63 0.20 -8.14 5.83
CA ALA A 63 0.60 -7.81 7.20
C ALA A 63 1.98 -7.15 7.24
N GLU A 64 2.95 -7.64 6.46
CA GLU A 64 4.27 -7.02 6.33
C GLU A 64 4.20 -5.60 5.75
N ILE A 65 3.33 -5.38 4.75
CA ILE A 65 3.12 -4.04 4.16
C ILE A 65 2.53 -3.11 5.21
N TYR A 66 1.51 -3.55 5.96
CA TYR A 66 0.89 -2.74 6.99
C TYR A 66 1.86 -2.41 8.13
N GLU A 67 2.63 -3.37 8.61
CA GLU A 67 3.66 -3.13 9.64
C GLU A 67 4.73 -2.13 9.15
N PHE A 68 5.10 -2.21 7.87
CA PHE A 68 6.14 -1.36 7.29
C PHE A 68 5.64 0.04 6.90
N CYS A 69 4.38 0.17 6.50
CA CYS A 69 3.75 1.42 6.08
C CYS A 69 2.28 1.40 6.55
N PRO A 70 2.02 1.76 7.82
CA PRO A 70 0.69 1.69 8.42
C PRO A 70 -0.35 2.52 7.67
N ASP A 71 0.06 3.64 7.09
CA ASP A 71 -0.82 4.56 6.35
C ASP A 71 -1.50 3.93 5.13
N THR A 72 -0.94 2.83 4.59
CA THR A 72 -1.64 2.03 3.55
C THR A 72 -3.01 1.54 4.01
N ILE A 73 -3.19 1.34 5.31
CA ILE A 73 -4.47 0.99 5.92
C ILE A 73 -5.01 2.19 6.68
N ASP A 74 -4.27 2.74 7.64
CA ASP A 74 -4.76 3.70 8.63
C ASP A 74 -5.26 5.02 8.01
N GLN A 75 -4.74 5.40 6.84
CA GLN A 75 -5.14 6.61 6.12
C GLN A 75 -5.76 6.33 4.74
N HIS A 76 -5.84 5.06 4.33
CA HIS A 76 -6.35 4.69 3.02
C HIS A 76 -7.38 3.58 3.10
N PHE A 77 -6.99 2.30 3.02
CA PHE A 77 -7.97 1.22 2.92
C PHE A 77 -8.89 1.14 4.15
N GLY A 78 -8.38 1.45 5.34
CA GLY A 78 -9.14 1.49 6.59
C GLY A 78 -10.05 2.71 6.77
N CYS A 79 -9.98 3.71 5.88
CA CYS A 79 -10.87 4.87 5.88
C CYS A 79 -11.95 4.80 4.77
N ILE A 80 -12.00 3.73 3.98
CA ILE A 80 -12.94 3.64 2.86
C ILE A 80 -14.40 3.61 3.33
N ALA A 81 -14.70 2.97 4.46
CA ALA A 81 -16.04 2.95 5.03
C ALA A 81 -16.55 4.37 5.32
N ASP A 82 -15.75 5.18 6.02
CA ASP A 82 -16.07 6.58 6.34
C ASP A 82 -16.21 7.42 5.07
N MET A 83 -15.34 7.20 4.07
CA MET A 83 -15.41 7.90 2.79
C MET A 83 -16.72 7.59 2.03
N ILE A 84 -17.19 6.34 2.07
CA ILE A 84 -18.45 5.95 1.43
C ILE A 84 -19.62 6.60 2.15
N GLU A 85 -19.65 6.57 3.49
CA GLU A 85 -20.70 7.20 4.28
C GLU A 85 -20.81 8.70 3.95
N MET A 86 -19.67 9.41 3.95
CA MET A 86 -19.63 10.83 3.56
C MET A 86 -20.09 11.06 2.12
N ALA A 87 -19.69 10.21 1.17
CA ALA A 87 -20.10 10.33 -0.23
C ALA A 87 -21.62 10.16 -0.40
N GLU A 88 -22.22 9.21 0.32
CA GLU A 88 -23.66 9.01 0.34
C GLU A 88 -24.41 10.23 0.92
N GLU A 89 -23.91 10.81 2.01
CA GLU A 89 -24.50 12.01 2.63
C GLU A 89 -24.55 13.20 1.68
N VAL A 90 -23.52 13.38 0.84
CA VAL A 90 -23.42 14.51 -0.10
C VAL A 90 -23.92 14.16 -1.52
N GLY A 91 -24.43 12.94 -1.73
CA GLY A 91 -24.95 12.48 -3.01
C GLY A 91 -23.89 12.30 -4.10
N GLN A 92 -22.64 12.04 -3.71
CA GLN A 92 -21.54 11.75 -4.62
C GLN A 92 -21.54 10.26 -4.99
N GLU A 93 -21.42 9.96 -6.29
CA GLU A 93 -21.33 8.57 -6.73
C GLU A 93 -19.97 7.95 -6.42
N ILE A 94 -19.99 6.74 -5.87
CA ILE A 94 -18.77 5.93 -5.68
C ILE A 94 -18.23 5.51 -7.07
N PRO A 95 -16.93 5.68 -7.37
CA PRO A 95 -16.34 5.21 -8.63
C PRO A 95 -16.55 3.71 -8.87
N ALA A 96 -16.62 3.29 -10.13
CA ALA A 96 -16.88 1.89 -10.49
C ALA A 96 -15.78 0.93 -10.01
N ASP A 97 -14.52 1.32 -10.12
CA ASP A 97 -13.37 0.51 -9.70
C ASP A 97 -13.38 0.26 -8.19
N LEU A 98 -13.75 1.29 -7.42
CA LEU A 98 -13.90 1.17 -5.96
C LEU A 98 -15.08 0.26 -5.60
N ARG A 99 -16.23 0.39 -6.28
CA ARG A 99 -17.37 -0.54 -6.09
C ARG A 99 -16.98 -1.99 -6.35
N GLN A 100 -16.17 -2.24 -7.38
CA GLN A 100 -15.69 -3.59 -7.68
C GLN A 100 -14.76 -4.13 -6.59
N LEU A 101 -13.87 -3.28 -6.05
CA LEU A 101 -12.97 -3.68 -4.96
C LEU A 101 -13.75 -4.09 -3.70
N LEU A 102 -14.83 -3.36 -3.40
CA LEU A 102 -15.68 -3.52 -2.22
C LEU A 102 -16.69 -4.67 -2.33
N GLU A 103 -16.86 -5.29 -3.50
CA GLU A 103 -17.89 -6.29 -3.72
C GLU A 103 -17.73 -7.48 -2.77
N GLY A 104 -18.69 -7.67 -1.86
CA GLY A 104 -18.68 -8.75 -0.87
C GLY A 104 -17.72 -8.57 0.30
N VAL A 105 -17.16 -7.38 0.50
CA VAL A 105 -16.36 -7.04 1.70
C VAL A 105 -17.30 -6.61 2.82
N ASP A 106 -17.08 -7.14 4.03
CA ASP A 106 -17.75 -6.65 5.23
C ASP A 106 -17.00 -5.44 5.80
N LEU A 107 -17.49 -4.23 5.50
CA LEU A 107 -16.88 -2.99 5.98
C LEU A 107 -17.09 -2.73 7.48
N THR A 108 -17.81 -3.61 8.18
CA THR A 108 -17.94 -3.54 9.64
C THR A 108 -16.88 -4.37 10.37
N ASP A 109 -16.13 -5.23 9.66
CA ASP A 109 -14.99 -5.97 10.20
C ASP A 109 -13.80 -5.00 10.40
N GLU A 110 -13.19 -4.97 11.58
CA GLU A 110 -12.04 -4.11 11.86
C GLU A 110 -10.82 -4.34 10.94
N ASN A 111 -10.76 -5.50 10.27
CA ASN A 111 -9.67 -5.88 9.37
C ASN A 111 -10.00 -5.69 7.89
N TYR A 112 -11.15 -5.09 7.54
CA TYR A 112 -11.57 -4.94 6.14
C TYR A 112 -10.51 -4.24 5.28
N GLY A 113 -9.74 -3.31 5.86
CA GLY A 113 -8.65 -2.63 5.16
C GLY A 113 -7.57 -3.59 4.63
N LEU A 114 -7.19 -4.60 5.42
CA LEU A 114 -6.23 -5.62 4.98
C LEU A 114 -6.80 -6.48 3.85
N GLU A 115 -8.09 -6.82 3.90
CA GLU A 115 -8.74 -7.53 2.81
C GLU A 115 -8.72 -6.69 1.51
N LEU A 116 -9.02 -5.39 1.60
CA LEU A 116 -8.96 -4.48 0.45
C LEU A 116 -7.55 -4.33 -0.11
N LEU A 117 -6.52 -4.27 0.74
CA LEU A 117 -5.12 -4.29 0.31
C LEU A 117 -4.80 -5.58 -0.45
N GLN A 118 -5.18 -6.75 0.07
CA GLN A 118 -4.94 -8.03 -0.60
C GLN A 118 -5.64 -8.09 -1.97
N ARG A 119 -6.90 -7.65 -2.05
CA ARG A 119 -7.64 -7.58 -3.32
C ARG A 119 -6.99 -6.62 -4.30
N SER A 120 -6.53 -5.46 -3.84
CA SER A 120 -5.80 -4.49 -4.66
C SER A 120 -4.50 -5.08 -5.23
N LEU A 121 -3.73 -5.80 -4.39
CA LEU A 121 -2.52 -6.49 -4.79
C LEU A 121 -2.80 -7.60 -5.81
N CYS A 122 -3.85 -8.41 -5.61
CA CYS A 122 -4.28 -9.42 -6.58
C CYS A 122 -4.59 -8.80 -7.96
N ASN A 123 -5.20 -7.62 -7.98
CA ASN A 123 -5.64 -6.96 -9.21
C ASN A 123 -4.51 -6.24 -9.94
N SER A 124 -3.65 -5.52 -9.21
CA SER A 124 -2.65 -4.60 -9.79
C SER A 124 -1.21 -5.07 -9.63
N LYS A 125 -0.93 -5.89 -8.61
CA LYS A 125 0.42 -6.18 -8.09
C LYS A 125 1.19 -4.93 -7.67
N THR A 126 0.50 -3.86 -7.35
CA THR A 126 1.12 -2.58 -7.00
C THR A 126 0.64 -2.12 -5.64
N VAL A 127 1.54 -1.51 -4.88
CA VAL A 127 1.23 -0.81 -3.64
C VAL A 127 1.92 0.54 -3.65
N ALA A 128 1.18 1.59 -3.30
CA ALA A 128 1.76 2.88 -2.96
C ALA A 128 2.08 2.88 -1.47
N LEU A 129 3.31 3.22 -1.12
CA LEU A 129 3.77 3.38 0.25
C LEU A 129 4.01 4.87 0.46
N TRP A 130 3.44 5.45 1.51
CA TRP A 130 3.72 6.80 1.95
C TRP A 130 3.67 6.85 3.47
N TRP A 131 4.48 7.69 4.08
CA TRP A 131 4.56 7.81 5.53
C TRP A 131 4.32 9.26 5.94
N ASP A 132 3.10 9.56 6.37
CA ASP A 132 2.68 10.91 6.82
C ASP A 132 2.52 11.01 8.34
#